data_AF-A0A452YBG0-F1
#
_entry.id   AF-A0A452YBG0-F1
#
_cell.length_a   1.000
_cell.length_b   1.000
_cell.length_c   1.000
_cell.angle_alpha   90.00
_cell.angle_beta   90.00
_cell.angle_gamma   90.00
#
_symmetry.space_group_name_H-M   'P 1'
#
loop_
_entity.id
_entity.type
_entity.pdbx_description
1 polymer ?
#
loop_
_entity_poly.entity_id
_entity_poly.type
_entity_poly.pdbx_seq_one_letter_code
_entity_poly.pdbx_strand_id
1 'polypeptide(L)'
;GGGCAGASRFPVDHEINSRIYLWRGHPWNMEVDAVVNSTNESLDEAHSSPGLHAAAGSGLAEECATLGGCRTGMAKMTNAYDLPARKVIHTVGPKYAVKYHTAAENALSHCYRSCLELLIENGLESIAMGCIYTEAKNYPREPAAHVAIRTVRRFLEKQKGKIAGVIFCITSSSDTEIYKRLLPLYFPRDKQEEETAVSKLPADVGDENGETVIDERKIRIRPLPAGAADRTVATAPLDLPLESGLASSYRGGVDSEGRPVMVVVGAHFLLRCLDLERFVLHVVKEFEPLIQKPYTIVYLHSAASLQPQPDLGFMKRIQQILGRKHQRNLHVGILVVLTM
;
A
#
# COMPACT_ATOMS: atom_id res chain seq x y z
N GLY A 1 13.73 -37.26 15.46
CA GLY A 1 13.91 -35.91 14.89
C GLY A 1 12.68 -35.57 14.08
N GLY A 2 11.79 -34.75 14.63
CA GLY A 2 10.64 -34.23 13.90
C GLY A 2 10.97 -32.82 13.43
N GLY A 3 11.40 -32.67 12.18
CA GLY A 3 11.53 -31.35 11.57
C GLY A 3 10.13 -30.81 11.34
N CYS A 4 9.80 -29.68 11.96
CA CYS A 4 8.66 -28.86 11.53
C CYS A 4 8.95 -28.44 10.09
N ALA A 5 8.41 -29.17 9.11
CA ALA A 5 8.28 -28.68 7.75
C ALA A 5 7.48 -27.38 7.84
N GLY A 6 8.14 -26.24 7.63
CA GLY A 6 7.49 -24.94 7.69
C GLY A 6 6.29 -24.94 6.75
N ALA A 7 5.11 -24.59 7.27
CA ALA A 7 3.91 -24.52 6.45
C ALA A 7 4.15 -23.67 5.19
N SER A 8 3.64 -24.11 4.04
CA SER A 8 3.82 -23.37 2.79
C SER A 8 3.33 -21.93 2.93
N ARG A 9 4.14 -20.98 2.48
CA ARG A 9 3.82 -19.54 2.53
C ARG A 9 2.65 -19.18 1.61
N PHE A 10 2.46 -19.97 0.56
CA PHE A 10 1.40 -19.85 -0.44
C PHE A 10 0.86 -21.27 -0.72
N PRO A 11 -0.17 -21.73 0.00
CA PRO A 11 -0.75 -23.05 -0.24
C PRO A 11 -1.51 -23.10 -1.56
N VAL A 12 -1.77 -24.31 -2.07
CA VAL A 12 -2.67 -24.52 -3.22
C VAL A 12 -4.04 -23.95 -2.90
N ASP A 13 -4.55 -23.09 -3.78
CA ASP A 13 -5.89 -22.52 -3.71
C ASP A 13 -6.49 -22.50 -5.13
N HIS A 14 -7.37 -23.45 -5.42
CA HIS A 14 -7.97 -23.60 -6.75
C HIS A 14 -8.87 -22.42 -7.13
N GLU A 15 -9.51 -21.78 -6.14
CA GLU A 15 -10.34 -20.61 -6.39
C GLU A 15 -9.47 -19.45 -6.88
N ILE A 16 -8.40 -19.14 -6.14
CA ILE A 16 -7.46 -18.06 -6.52
C ILE A 16 -6.76 -18.39 -7.83
N ASN A 17 -6.30 -19.63 -8.02
CA ASN A 17 -5.61 -20.04 -9.25
C ASN A 17 -6.49 -19.89 -10.49
N SER A 18 -7.82 -20.09 -10.37
CA SER A 18 -8.77 -19.89 -11.48
C SER A 18 -8.94 -18.42 -11.91
N ARG A 19 -8.38 -17.47 -11.15
CA ARG A 19 -8.46 -16.03 -11.40
C ARG A 19 -7.21 -15.46 -12.05
N ILE A 20 -6.12 -16.24 -12.19
CA ILE A 20 -4.86 -15.74 -12.75
C ILE A 20 -4.65 -16.25 -14.17
N TYR A 21 -4.33 -15.33 -15.06
CA TYR A 21 -4.01 -15.61 -16.45
C TYR A 21 -2.64 -15.02 -16.80
N LEU A 22 -1.86 -15.76 -17.58
CA LEU A 22 -0.64 -15.26 -18.21
C LEU A 22 -0.89 -15.18 -19.71
N TRP A 23 -0.74 -13.99 -20.29
CA TRP A 23 -0.96 -13.77 -21.71
C TRP A 23 0.20 -12.99 -22.32
N ARG A 24 0.53 -13.31 -23.57
CA ARG A 24 1.61 -12.65 -24.31
C ARG A 24 1.05 -11.57 -25.22
N GLY A 25 1.26 -10.30 -24.84
CA GLY A 25 0.86 -9.15 -25.63
C GLY A 25 0.60 -7.91 -24.77
N HIS A 26 -0.03 -6.90 -25.37
CA HIS A 26 -0.31 -5.62 -24.73
C HIS A 26 -1.66 -5.58 -24.00
N PRO A 27 -1.72 -5.07 -22.75
CA PRO A 27 -2.96 -5.05 -21.96
C PRO A 27 -4.17 -4.44 -22.69
N TRP A 28 -3.97 -3.37 -23.46
CA TRP A 28 -5.04 -2.63 -24.13
C TRP A 28 -5.72 -3.36 -25.29
N ASN A 29 -5.25 -4.55 -25.66
CA ASN A 29 -5.94 -5.40 -26.64
C ASN A 29 -7.01 -6.31 -25.99
N MET A 30 -7.12 -6.29 -24.67
CA MET A 30 -7.99 -7.19 -23.90
C MET A 30 -9.36 -6.55 -23.65
N GLU A 31 -10.43 -7.29 -23.93
CA GLU A 31 -11.79 -6.94 -23.52
C GLU A 31 -12.00 -7.31 -22.04
N VAL A 32 -11.63 -6.38 -21.16
CA VAL A 32 -11.72 -6.51 -19.70
C VAL A 32 -12.23 -5.20 -19.10
N ASP A 33 -12.58 -5.20 -17.82
CA ASP A 33 -13.09 -3.99 -17.19
C ASP A 33 -12.03 -2.88 -17.12
N ALA A 34 -10.79 -3.23 -16.77
CA ALA A 34 -9.71 -2.25 -16.70
C ALA A 34 -8.39 -2.77 -17.27
N VAL A 35 -7.67 -1.88 -17.97
CA VAL A 35 -6.29 -2.13 -18.39
C VAL A 35 -5.34 -1.19 -17.65
N VAL A 36 -4.15 -1.66 -17.32
CA VAL A 36 -3.18 -0.87 -16.55
C VAL A 36 -2.13 -0.24 -17.46
N ASN A 37 -2.00 1.08 -17.36
CA ASN A 37 -0.94 1.87 -17.96
C ASN A 37 0.16 2.16 -16.94
N SER A 38 1.38 1.70 -17.21
CA SER A 38 2.57 2.19 -16.50
C SER A 38 3.04 3.50 -17.14
N THR A 39 3.19 4.55 -16.32
CA THR A 39 3.55 5.89 -16.80
C THR A 39 4.44 6.65 -15.79
N ASN A 40 4.54 7.97 -15.94
CA ASN A 40 5.26 8.89 -15.07
C ASN A 40 4.30 9.78 -14.25
N GLU A 41 4.88 10.64 -13.42
CA GLU A 41 4.13 11.51 -12.51
C GLU A 41 3.25 12.55 -13.22
N SER A 42 3.56 12.89 -14.47
CA SER A 42 2.80 13.83 -15.28
C SER A 42 1.63 13.19 -16.02
N LEU A 43 1.55 11.84 -16.05
CA LEU A 43 0.57 11.08 -16.83
C LEU A 43 0.58 11.39 -18.34
N ASP A 44 1.75 11.77 -18.85
CA ASP A 44 1.89 12.16 -20.25
C ASP A 44 1.97 10.96 -21.20
N GLU A 45 1.68 11.21 -22.47
CA GLU A 45 1.73 10.21 -23.53
C GLU A 45 3.15 9.68 -23.76
N ALA A 46 4.16 10.56 -23.72
CA ALA A 46 5.54 10.22 -24.05
C ALA A 46 6.14 9.14 -23.12
N HIS A 47 5.69 9.08 -21.87
CA HIS A 47 6.13 8.08 -20.89
C HIS A 47 5.08 7.00 -20.60
N SER A 48 3.92 7.06 -21.26
CA SER A 48 2.92 6.01 -21.18
C SER A 48 3.40 4.75 -21.91
N SER A 49 2.71 3.65 -21.65
CA SER A 49 3.02 2.38 -22.31
C SER A 49 2.92 2.53 -23.83
N PRO A 50 3.97 2.18 -24.61
CA PRO A 50 4.02 2.48 -26.04
C PRO A 50 2.83 1.89 -26.79
N GLY A 51 2.11 2.71 -27.54
CA GLY A 51 0.95 2.30 -28.35
C GLY A 51 -0.41 2.41 -27.64
N LEU A 52 -0.45 2.67 -26.32
CA LEU A 52 -1.71 2.82 -25.59
C LEU A 52 -2.53 4.03 -26.08
N HIS A 53 -1.95 5.22 -26.12
CA HIS A 53 -2.67 6.44 -26.54
C HIS A 53 -3.10 6.36 -28.00
N ALA A 54 -2.26 5.79 -28.86
CA ALA A 54 -2.62 5.53 -30.26
C ALA A 54 -3.82 4.56 -30.40
N ALA A 55 -3.95 3.59 -29.50
CA ALA A 55 -5.07 2.65 -29.49
C ALA A 55 -6.34 3.23 -28.84
N ALA A 56 -6.20 4.10 -27.82
CA ALA A 56 -7.32 4.69 -27.10
C ALA A 56 -7.89 5.94 -27.78
N GLY A 57 -7.10 6.64 -28.61
CA GLY A 57 -7.48 7.91 -29.20
C GLY A 57 -7.16 9.13 -28.30
N SER A 58 -7.32 10.33 -28.85
CA SER A 58 -6.87 11.59 -28.22
C SER A 58 -7.56 11.93 -26.90
N GLY A 59 -8.79 11.44 -26.71
CA GLY A 59 -9.55 11.68 -25.48
C GLY A 59 -8.83 11.18 -24.22
N LEU A 60 -8.02 10.12 -24.33
CA LEU A 60 -7.24 9.62 -23.19
C LEU A 60 -6.22 10.66 -22.70
N ALA A 61 -5.52 11.32 -23.62
CA ALA A 61 -4.55 12.35 -23.28
C ALA A 61 -5.22 13.59 -22.66
N GLU A 62 -6.38 13.98 -23.18
CA GLU A 62 -7.18 15.10 -22.66
C GLU A 62 -7.64 14.84 -21.22
N GLU A 63 -8.17 13.65 -20.92
CA GLU A 63 -8.60 13.30 -19.56
C GLU A 63 -7.40 13.16 -18.61
N CYS A 64 -6.29 12.55 -19.05
CA CYS A 64 -5.05 12.48 -18.25
C CYS A 64 -4.59 13.87 -17.79
N ALA A 65 -4.68 14.89 -18.65
CA ALA A 65 -4.29 16.26 -18.32
C ALA A 65 -5.15 16.87 -17.19
N THR A 66 -6.40 16.43 -17.03
CA THR A 66 -7.30 16.89 -15.96
C THR A 66 -7.01 16.26 -14.60
N LEU A 67 -6.27 15.15 -14.55
CA LEU A 67 -6.04 14.39 -13.32
C LEU A 67 -5.06 15.07 -12.36
N GLY A 68 -4.27 16.06 -12.80
CA GLY A 68 -3.28 16.73 -11.96
C GLY A 68 -2.11 15.82 -11.53
N GLY A 69 -1.69 14.91 -12.42
CA GLY A 69 -0.56 14.00 -12.22
C GLY A 69 -0.84 12.82 -11.28
N CYS A 70 0.16 11.98 -11.02
CA CYS A 70 0.06 10.83 -10.12
C CYS A 70 1.39 10.58 -9.40
N ARG A 71 1.36 10.25 -8.11
CA ARG A 71 2.61 9.97 -7.39
C ARG A 71 3.10 8.56 -7.68
N THR A 72 4.42 8.33 -7.59
CA THR A 72 5.01 6.98 -7.59
C THR A 72 4.30 6.09 -6.55
N GLY A 73 3.96 4.86 -6.93
CA GLY A 73 3.23 3.91 -6.08
C GLY A 73 1.71 4.07 -6.08
N MET A 74 1.18 5.19 -6.59
CA MET A 74 -0.26 5.45 -6.64
C MET A 74 -0.82 5.17 -8.03
N ALA A 75 -2.15 5.03 -8.08
CA ALA A 75 -2.89 4.89 -9.34
C ALA A 75 -4.04 5.91 -9.47
N LYS A 76 -4.45 6.20 -10.70
CA LYS A 76 -5.64 6.99 -11.07
C LYS A 76 -6.38 6.34 -12.24
N MET A 77 -7.66 6.63 -12.39
CA MET A 77 -8.50 6.00 -13.41
C MET A 77 -9.05 7.03 -14.40
N THR A 78 -9.17 6.63 -15.66
CA THR A 78 -9.80 7.37 -16.76
C THR A 78 -10.76 6.46 -17.53
N ASN A 79 -11.53 7.02 -18.46
CA ASN A 79 -12.20 6.21 -19.47
C ASN A 79 -11.19 5.59 -20.44
N ALA A 80 -11.59 4.50 -21.08
CA ALA A 80 -10.73 3.77 -22.01
C ALA A 80 -10.92 4.17 -23.48
N TYR A 81 -11.91 5.00 -23.79
CA TYR A 81 -12.14 5.55 -25.14
C TYR A 81 -12.30 4.46 -26.20
N ASP A 82 -11.43 4.43 -27.21
CA ASP A 82 -11.52 3.49 -28.33
C ASP A 82 -11.01 2.07 -27.99
N LEU A 83 -10.53 1.87 -26.76
CA LEU A 83 -10.09 0.54 -26.31
C LEU A 83 -11.28 -0.40 -26.08
N PRO A 84 -11.08 -1.73 -26.24
CA PRO A 84 -12.09 -2.72 -25.87
C PRO A 84 -12.35 -2.78 -24.35
N ALA A 85 -11.44 -2.26 -23.54
CA ALA A 85 -11.61 -2.18 -22.10
C ALA A 85 -12.58 -1.06 -21.70
N ARG A 86 -13.13 -1.10 -20.48
CA ARG A 86 -14.05 -0.04 -20.00
C ARG A 86 -13.30 1.14 -19.39
N LYS A 87 -12.18 0.88 -18.70
CA LYS A 87 -11.37 1.86 -17.96
C LYS A 87 -9.87 1.66 -18.19
N VAL A 88 -9.11 2.74 -18.04
CA VAL A 88 -7.65 2.69 -17.96
C VAL A 88 -7.23 3.10 -16.55
N ILE A 89 -6.42 2.28 -15.90
CA ILE A 89 -5.81 2.58 -14.61
C ILE A 89 -4.36 2.97 -14.85
N HIS A 90 -4.02 4.22 -14.57
CA HIS A 90 -2.68 4.79 -14.72
C HIS A 90 -1.94 4.67 -13.40
N THR A 91 -0.77 4.06 -13.39
CA THR A 91 0.07 3.92 -12.20
C THR A 91 1.51 4.30 -12.49
N VAL A 92 2.19 4.83 -11.47
CA VAL A 92 3.56 5.33 -11.63
C VAL A 92 4.55 4.41 -10.94
N GLY A 93 5.28 3.63 -11.74
CA GLY A 93 6.32 2.73 -11.27
C GLY A 93 7.56 3.48 -10.76
N PRO A 94 8.24 2.95 -9.72
CA PRO A 94 9.42 3.58 -9.15
C PRO A 94 10.63 3.52 -10.10
N LYS A 95 11.45 4.56 -10.09
CA LYS A 95 12.81 4.49 -10.67
C LYS A 95 13.70 3.72 -9.69
N TYR A 96 14.29 2.63 -10.16
CA TYR A 96 15.13 1.79 -9.32
C TYR A 96 16.54 2.35 -9.20
N ALA A 97 17.02 2.40 -7.96
CA ALA A 97 18.43 2.63 -7.63
C ALA A 97 18.79 1.72 -6.46
N VAL A 98 19.98 1.12 -6.48
CA VAL A 98 20.43 0.16 -5.46
C VAL A 98 20.30 0.72 -4.04
N LYS A 99 20.67 1.99 -3.84
CA LYS A 99 20.54 2.70 -2.54
C LYS A 99 19.10 2.86 -2.03
N TYR A 100 18.10 2.71 -2.90
CA TYR A 100 16.68 2.84 -2.58
C TYR A 100 15.91 1.55 -2.86
N HIS A 101 16.57 0.40 -2.86
CA HIS A 101 15.98 -0.92 -3.14
C HIS A 101 14.64 -1.12 -2.41
N THR A 102 14.63 -0.96 -1.09
CA THR A 102 13.44 -1.14 -0.25
C THR A 102 12.31 -0.15 -0.56
N ALA A 103 12.64 1.10 -0.87
CA ALA A 103 11.64 2.09 -1.25
C ALA A 103 11.03 1.76 -2.62
N ALA A 104 11.85 1.30 -3.57
CA ALA A 104 11.40 0.86 -4.88
C ALA A 104 10.51 -0.40 -4.76
N GLU A 105 10.87 -1.36 -3.90
CA GLU A 105 10.07 -2.56 -3.67
C GLU A 105 8.69 -2.23 -3.12
N ASN A 106 8.63 -1.39 -2.08
CA ASN A 106 7.36 -0.94 -1.50
C ASN A 106 6.53 -0.14 -2.51
N ALA A 107 7.13 0.80 -3.23
CA ALA A 107 6.43 1.59 -4.24
C ALA A 107 5.88 0.71 -5.38
N LEU A 108 6.64 -0.30 -5.82
CA LEU A 108 6.18 -1.24 -6.84
C LEU A 108 5.00 -2.07 -6.32
N SER A 109 5.07 -2.59 -5.10
CA SER A 109 3.96 -3.30 -4.45
C SER A 109 2.71 -2.41 -4.36
N HIS A 110 2.89 -1.14 -3.96
CA HIS A 110 1.80 -0.15 -3.90
C HIS A 110 1.17 0.12 -5.27
N CYS A 111 1.93 0.10 -6.37
CA CYS A 111 1.36 0.24 -7.72
C CYS A 111 0.33 -0.86 -8.00
N TYR A 112 0.72 -2.13 -7.82
CA TYR A 112 -0.18 -3.27 -8.05
C TYR A 112 -1.39 -3.22 -7.13
N ARG A 113 -1.18 -2.94 -5.84
CA ARG A 113 -2.25 -2.83 -4.86
C ARG A 113 -3.23 -1.71 -5.20
N SER A 114 -2.74 -0.50 -5.46
CA SER A 114 -3.57 0.66 -5.80
C SER A 114 -4.43 0.41 -7.05
N CYS A 115 -3.88 -0.31 -8.05
CA CYS A 115 -4.66 -0.70 -9.23
C CYS A 115 -5.82 -1.63 -8.88
N LEU A 116 -5.57 -2.65 -8.05
CA LEU A 116 -6.59 -3.62 -7.64
C LEU A 116 -7.62 -3.00 -6.68
N GLU A 117 -7.22 -2.07 -5.82
CA GLU A 117 -8.13 -1.29 -4.96
C GLU A 117 -9.06 -0.43 -5.82
N LEU A 118 -8.52 0.33 -6.78
CA LEU A 118 -9.32 1.15 -7.68
C LEU A 118 -10.29 0.31 -8.53
N LEU A 119 -9.87 -0.88 -8.95
CA LEU A 119 -10.73 -1.83 -9.66
C LEU A 119 -11.99 -2.15 -8.83
N ILE A 120 -11.79 -2.61 -7.59
CA ILE A 120 -12.87 -2.98 -6.68
C ILE A 120 -13.75 -1.77 -6.33
N GLU A 121 -13.14 -0.62 -6.05
CA GLU A 121 -13.87 0.61 -5.66
C GLU A 121 -14.81 1.11 -6.76
N ASN A 122 -14.52 0.81 -8.02
CA ASN A 122 -15.36 1.18 -9.17
C ASN A 122 -16.30 0.05 -9.62
N GLY A 123 -16.42 -1.03 -8.83
CA GLY A 123 -17.30 -2.16 -9.15
C GLY A 123 -16.88 -2.92 -10.41
N LEU A 124 -15.58 -2.96 -10.69
CA LEU A 124 -14.98 -3.69 -11.81
C LEU A 124 -14.37 -5.00 -11.29
N GLU A 125 -14.31 -6.02 -12.14
CA GLU A 125 -13.95 -7.38 -11.69
C GLU A 125 -12.81 -8.02 -12.49
N SER A 126 -12.47 -7.47 -13.67
CA SER A 126 -11.42 -8.01 -14.53
C SER A 126 -10.36 -6.96 -14.88
N ILE A 127 -9.09 -7.33 -14.74
CA ILE A 127 -7.97 -6.40 -14.96
C ILE A 127 -6.83 -7.04 -15.76
N ALA A 128 -6.34 -6.32 -16.76
CA ALA A 128 -5.15 -6.69 -17.53
C ALA A 128 -3.98 -5.75 -17.20
N MET A 129 -2.86 -6.32 -16.78
CA MET A 129 -1.71 -5.57 -16.27
C MET A 129 -0.42 -6.02 -16.95
N GLY A 130 0.40 -5.07 -17.41
CA GLY A 130 1.75 -5.35 -17.88
C GLY A 130 2.82 -5.24 -16.77
N CYS A 131 4.08 -5.41 -17.14
CA CYS A 131 5.21 -5.11 -16.25
C CYS A 131 5.27 -3.60 -15.95
N ILE A 132 4.92 -3.20 -14.72
CA ILE A 132 5.02 -1.80 -14.26
C ILE A 132 6.48 -1.33 -14.14
N TYR A 133 7.40 -2.28 -13.98
CA TYR A 133 8.84 -2.08 -13.89
C TYR A 133 9.50 -2.05 -15.28
N THR A 134 9.24 -1.00 -16.05
CA THR A 134 9.76 -0.91 -17.43
C THR A 134 11.29 -0.78 -17.48
N GLU A 135 11.90 -1.09 -18.62
CA GLU A 135 13.35 -0.97 -18.83
C GLU A 135 13.87 0.44 -18.51
N ALA A 136 13.10 1.47 -18.85
CA ALA A 136 13.42 2.87 -18.56
C ALA A 136 13.54 3.17 -17.04
N LYS A 137 12.97 2.31 -16.18
CA LYS A 137 13.01 2.45 -14.72
C LYS A 137 14.16 1.66 -14.07
N ASN A 138 14.95 0.92 -14.85
CA ASN A 138 16.13 0.16 -14.41
C ASN A 138 15.90 -0.84 -13.25
N TYR A 139 14.66 -1.30 -13.06
CA TYR A 139 14.35 -2.27 -12.00
C TYR A 139 14.79 -3.68 -12.44
N PRO A 140 15.55 -4.43 -11.64
CA PRO A 140 15.84 -5.83 -11.89
C PRO A 140 14.57 -6.66 -12.13
N ARG A 141 14.46 -7.27 -13.31
CA ARG A 141 13.20 -7.89 -13.78
C ARG A 141 12.69 -9.01 -12.88
N GLU A 142 13.56 -9.94 -12.48
CA GLU A 142 13.16 -11.09 -11.67
C GLU A 142 12.76 -10.69 -10.24
N PRO A 143 13.52 -9.85 -9.51
CA PRO A 143 13.04 -9.26 -8.25
C PRO A 143 11.71 -8.50 -8.38
N ALA A 144 11.52 -7.73 -9.46
CA ALA A 144 10.28 -7.00 -9.68
C ALA A 144 9.08 -7.92 -9.95
N ALA A 145 9.30 -9.03 -10.67
CA ALA A 145 8.28 -10.04 -10.91
C ALA A 145 7.85 -10.73 -9.60
N HIS A 146 8.79 -11.03 -8.70
CA HIS A 146 8.45 -11.53 -7.36
C HIS A 146 7.51 -10.58 -6.61
N VAL A 147 7.78 -9.27 -6.64
CA VAL A 147 6.92 -8.25 -6.02
C VAL A 147 5.53 -8.25 -6.65
N ALA A 148 5.46 -8.17 -7.98
CA ALA A 148 4.21 -8.14 -8.73
C ALA A 148 3.31 -9.34 -8.39
N ILE A 149 3.86 -10.55 -8.53
CA ILE A 149 3.14 -11.81 -8.35
C ILE A 149 2.72 -11.98 -6.89
N ARG A 150 3.62 -11.70 -5.94
CA ARG A 150 3.33 -11.78 -4.51
C ARG A 150 2.22 -10.82 -4.09
N THR A 151 2.27 -9.57 -4.53
CA THR A 151 1.27 -8.57 -4.17
C THR A 151 -0.11 -8.96 -4.69
N VAL A 152 -0.20 -9.40 -5.95
CA VAL A 152 -1.46 -9.89 -6.52
C VAL A 152 -1.97 -11.12 -5.76
N ARG A 153 -1.10 -12.10 -5.45
CA ARG A 153 -1.47 -13.29 -4.67
C ARG A 153 -2.07 -12.93 -3.32
N ARG A 154 -1.37 -12.10 -2.53
CA ARG A 154 -1.85 -11.66 -1.20
C ARG A 154 -3.12 -10.83 -1.29
N PHE A 155 -3.26 -10.01 -2.31
CA PHE A 155 -4.46 -9.22 -2.51
C PHE A 155 -5.69 -10.10 -2.78
N LEU A 156 -5.56 -11.10 -3.65
CA LEU A 156 -6.62 -12.05 -3.96
C LEU A 156 -7.00 -12.92 -2.74
N GLU A 157 -6.04 -13.27 -1.89
CA GLU A 157 -6.33 -13.97 -0.61
C GLU A 157 -7.21 -13.13 0.32
N LYS A 158 -7.05 -11.80 0.33
CA LYS A 158 -7.82 -10.89 1.19
C LYS A 158 -9.16 -10.47 0.59
N GLN A 159 -9.24 -10.37 -0.73
CA GLN A 159 -10.42 -9.86 -1.45
C GLN A 159 -11.10 -10.98 -2.27
N LYS A 160 -11.22 -12.18 -1.68
CA LYS A 160 -11.85 -13.34 -2.33
C LYS A 160 -13.25 -12.99 -2.88
N GLY A 161 -13.54 -13.50 -4.07
CA GLY A 161 -14.83 -13.31 -4.74
C GLY A 161 -15.07 -11.93 -5.37
N LYS A 162 -14.22 -10.91 -5.16
CA LYS A 162 -14.41 -9.56 -5.74
C LYS A 162 -13.78 -9.36 -7.11
N ILE A 163 -12.82 -10.20 -7.47
CA ILE A 163 -12.07 -10.11 -8.73
C ILE A 163 -12.31 -11.40 -9.51
N ALA A 164 -12.91 -11.25 -10.68
CA ALA A 164 -13.19 -12.35 -11.61
C ALA A 164 -11.93 -12.82 -12.36
N GLY A 165 -10.98 -11.92 -12.63
CA GLY A 165 -9.71 -12.29 -13.27
C GLY A 165 -8.64 -11.20 -13.27
N VAL A 166 -7.38 -11.61 -13.10
CA VAL A 166 -6.17 -10.79 -13.27
C VAL A 166 -5.32 -11.41 -14.38
N ILE A 167 -5.06 -10.64 -15.43
CA ILE A 167 -4.25 -11.06 -16.57
C ILE A 167 -2.90 -10.36 -16.53
N PHE A 168 -1.82 -11.12 -16.33
CA PHE A 168 -0.46 -10.64 -16.55
C PHE A 168 -0.15 -10.65 -18.05
N CYS A 169 -0.10 -9.47 -18.65
CA CYS A 169 0.17 -9.25 -20.07
C CYS A 169 1.66 -8.96 -20.29
N ILE A 170 2.39 -9.95 -20.80
CA ILE A 170 3.85 -9.89 -20.91
C ILE A 170 4.25 -9.81 -22.39
N THR A 171 4.96 -8.76 -22.77
CA THR A 171 5.39 -8.55 -24.17
C THR A 171 6.75 -9.16 -24.45
N SER A 172 7.69 -9.04 -23.50
CA SER A 172 9.07 -9.50 -23.67
C SER A 172 9.19 -11.02 -23.47
N SER A 173 10.04 -11.67 -24.28
CA SER A 173 10.33 -13.10 -24.10
C SER A 173 11.02 -13.36 -22.76
N SER A 174 11.88 -12.45 -22.29
CA SER A 174 12.61 -12.58 -21.03
C SER A 174 11.67 -12.57 -19.82
N ASP A 175 10.74 -11.62 -19.74
CA ASP A 175 9.75 -11.60 -18.68
C ASP A 175 8.81 -12.80 -18.78
N THR A 176 8.47 -13.25 -19.99
CA THR A 176 7.57 -14.42 -20.16
C THR A 176 8.16 -15.65 -19.47
N GLU A 177 9.46 -15.90 -19.64
CA GLU A 177 10.14 -17.01 -18.98
C GLU A 177 10.28 -16.82 -17.47
N ILE A 178 10.47 -15.57 -17.01
CA ILE A 178 10.44 -15.24 -15.57
C ILE A 178 9.06 -15.58 -14.98
N TYR A 179 7.96 -15.08 -15.56
CA TYR A 179 6.61 -15.31 -15.05
C TYR A 179 6.23 -16.80 -15.08
N LYS A 180 6.58 -17.54 -16.14
CA LYS A 180 6.35 -19.00 -16.20
C LYS A 180 7.05 -19.75 -15.06
N ARG A 181 8.26 -19.34 -14.71
CA ARG A 181 9.03 -19.94 -13.59
C ARG A 181 8.46 -19.56 -12.23
N LEU A 182 8.04 -18.30 -12.07
CA LEU A 182 7.66 -17.76 -10.76
C LEU A 182 6.19 -18.00 -10.40
N LEU A 183 5.26 -17.97 -11.35
CA LEU A 183 3.83 -18.14 -11.06
C LEU A 183 3.53 -19.42 -10.27
N PRO A 184 4.06 -20.62 -10.63
CA PRO A 184 3.84 -21.84 -9.84
C PRO A 184 4.35 -21.77 -8.39
N LEU A 185 5.30 -20.87 -8.08
CA LEU A 185 5.81 -20.70 -6.71
C LEU A 185 4.82 -19.92 -5.82
N TYR A 186 4.03 -19.02 -6.41
CA TYR A 186 3.05 -18.20 -5.69
C TYR A 186 1.60 -18.68 -5.87
N PHE A 187 1.33 -19.41 -6.95
CA PHE A 187 0.05 -19.99 -7.32
C PHE A 187 0.26 -21.48 -7.64
N PRO A 188 0.70 -22.29 -6.66
CA PRO A 188 0.93 -23.71 -6.89
C PRO A 188 -0.37 -24.39 -7.29
N ARG A 189 -0.32 -25.21 -8.35
CA ARG A 189 -1.48 -25.88 -8.95
C ARG A 189 -1.79 -27.21 -8.27
N ASP A 190 -0.76 -27.83 -7.70
CA ASP A 190 -0.83 -29.09 -6.97
C ASP A 190 0.17 -29.11 -5.79
N LYS A 191 0.13 -30.20 -5.02
CA LYS A 191 1.01 -30.36 -3.85
C LYS A 191 2.50 -30.44 -4.19
N GLN A 192 2.84 -30.95 -5.38
CA GLN A 192 4.23 -31.05 -5.81
C GLN A 192 4.83 -29.66 -6.08
N GLU A 193 4.05 -28.76 -6.68
CA GLU A 193 4.43 -27.37 -6.87
C GLU A 193 4.52 -26.61 -5.54
N GLU A 194 3.59 -26.88 -4.62
CA GLU A 194 3.59 -26.29 -3.27
C GLU A 194 4.87 -26.66 -2.50
N GLU A 195 5.28 -27.94 -2.51
CA GLU A 195 6.53 -28.41 -1.91
C GLU A 195 7.76 -27.79 -2.59
N THR A 196 7.73 -27.69 -3.93
CA THR A 196 8.80 -27.05 -4.70
C THR A 196 8.94 -25.57 -4.31
N ALA A 197 7.82 -24.87 -4.11
CA ALA A 197 7.79 -23.46 -3.73
C ALA A 197 8.48 -23.20 -2.39
N VAL A 198 8.29 -24.08 -1.40
CA VAL A 198 8.95 -23.97 -0.08
C VAL A 198 10.48 -23.90 -0.21
N SER A 199 11.05 -24.62 -1.18
CA SER A 199 12.51 -24.64 -1.40
C SER A 199 13.04 -23.52 -2.30
N LYS A 200 12.23 -23.01 -3.22
CA LYS A 200 12.66 -22.06 -4.27
C LYS A 200 12.27 -20.60 -4.00
N LEU A 201 11.29 -20.36 -3.14
CA LEU A 201 10.93 -19.00 -2.75
C LEU A 201 12.07 -18.35 -1.95
N PRO A 202 12.30 -17.04 -2.14
CA PRO A 202 13.25 -16.31 -1.30
C PRO A 202 12.82 -16.34 0.17
N ALA A 203 13.75 -16.17 1.10
CA ALA A 203 13.45 -16.15 2.54
C ALA A 203 12.47 -15.02 2.92
N ASP A 204 12.58 -13.87 2.24
CA ASP A 204 11.68 -12.73 2.37
C ASP A 204 10.61 -12.75 1.27
N VAL A 205 9.48 -13.37 1.58
CA VAL A 205 8.25 -13.34 0.76
C VAL A 205 7.26 -12.32 1.29
N GLY A 206 7.73 -11.24 1.93
CA GLY A 206 6.90 -10.17 2.46
C GLY A 206 5.90 -10.61 3.55
N ASP A 207 5.14 -9.65 4.04
CA ASP A 207 4.08 -9.83 5.02
C ASP A 207 2.76 -10.32 4.39
N GLU A 208 1.68 -10.30 5.18
CA GLU A 208 0.33 -10.64 4.72
C GLU A 208 -0.20 -9.68 3.63
N ASN A 209 0.39 -8.51 3.47
CA ASN A 209 0.08 -7.55 2.41
C ASN A 209 1.03 -7.66 1.21
N GLY A 210 2.03 -8.54 1.28
CA GLY A 210 3.10 -8.68 0.28
C GLY A 210 4.17 -7.60 0.36
N GLU A 211 4.23 -6.82 1.45
CA GLU A 211 5.23 -5.77 1.70
C GLU A 211 6.48 -6.34 2.35
N THR A 212 7.64 -5.75 2.07
CA THR A 212 8.92 -6.22 2.58
C THR A 212 9.00 -6.06 4.10
N VAL A 213 9.35 -7.13 4.82
CA VAL A 213 9.44 -7.09 6.29
C VAL A 213 10.82 -6.56 6.69
N ILE A 214 10.89 -5.30 7.10
CA ILE A 214 12.15 -4.68 7.55
C ILE A 214 12.18 -4.69 9.07
N ASP A 215 12.91 -5.64 9.67
CA ASP A 215 13.01 -5.78 11.13
C ASP A 215 13.55 -4.53 11.83
N GLU A 216 14.36 -3.73 11.15
CA GLU A 216 14.91 -2.46 11.67
C GLU A 216 13.86 -1.33 11.81
N ARG A 217 12.67 -1.50 11.21
CA ARG A 217 11.54 -0.54 11.34
C ARG A 217 10.54 -0.92 12.42
N LYS A 218 10.77 -2.00 13.18
CA LYS A 218 10.05 -2.22 14.44
C LYS A 218 10.45 -1.10 15.40
N ILE A 219 9.48 -0.27 15.79
CA ILE A 219 9.71 0.81 16.77
C ILE A 219 10.26 0.17 18.05
N ARG A 220 11.56 0.32 18.29
CA ARG A 220 12.20 -0.05 19.55
C ARG A 220 11.91 1.09 20.52
N ILE A 221 10.81 0.98 21.27
CA ILE A 221 10.58 1.85 22.42
C ILE A 221 11.65 1.48 23.47
N ARG A 222 12.73 2.26 23.53
CA ARG A 222 13.68 2.17 24.64
C ARG A 222 13.10 2.95 25.82
N PRO A 223 13.11 2.43 27.05
CA PRO A 223 12.90 3.25 28.23
C PRO A 223 13.95 4.37 28.23
N LEU A 224 13.55 5.60 28.55
CA LEU A 224 14.51 6.68 28.84
C LEU A 224 15.37 6.25 30.05
N PRO A 225 16.64 6.70 30.15
CA PRO A 225 17.53 6.32 31.24
C PRO A 225 16.86 6.54 32.60
N ALA A 226 16.87 5.49 33.41
CA ALA A 226 16.19 5.45 34.70
C ALA A 226 16.74 6.53 35.66
N GLY A 227 15.94 7.56 35.88
CA GLY A 227 16.11 8.53 36.94
C GLY A 227 14.75 8.79 37.57
N ALA A 228 14.52 8.12 38.70
CA ALA A 228 13.44 8.32 39.67
C ALA A 228 12.09 7.61 39.47
N ALA A 229 11.84 6.73 40.46
CA ALA A 229 10.57 6.40 41.11
C ALA A 229 9.60 5.41 40.44
N ASP A 230 9.88 4.14 40.75
CA ASP A 230 8.96 3.16 41.31
C ASP A 230 7.52 3.64 41.63
N ARG A 231 6.52 3.01 41.00
CA ARG A 231 5.15 2.81 41.51
C ARG A 231 4.43 1.80 40.62
N THR A 232 4.16 0.63 41.20
CA THR A 232 3.27 -0.41 40.68
C THR A 232 1.85 0.13 40.48
N VAL A 233 1.34 0.04 39.24
CA VAL A 233 -0.10 0.15 38.99
C VAL A 233 -0.51 -0.96 38.03
N ALA A 234 -1.47 -1.77 38.49
CA ALA A 234 -2.02 -2.91 37.80
C ALA A 234 -2.64 -2.53 36.44
N THR A 235 -2.27 -3.27 35.39
CA THR A 235 -2.91 -3.20 34.08
C THR A 235 -4.24 -3.97 34.13
N ALA A 236 -5.36 -3.24 34.12
CA ALA A 236 -6.66 -3.83 33.79
C ALA A 236 -6.79 -3.93 32.26
N PRO A 237 -7.18 -5.08 31.68
CA PRO A 237 -7.52 -5.17 30.27
C PRO A 237 -8.95 -4.63 30.09
N LEU A 238 -9.09 -3.58 29.29
CA LEU A 238 -10.38 -3.12 28.76
C LEU A 238 -10.44 -3.57 27.29
N ASP A 239 -11.07 -4.72 27.05
CA ASP A 239 -11.46 -5.14 25.72
C ASP A 239 -12.71 -4.35 25.30
N LEU A 240 -12.62 -3.61 24.19
CA LEU A 240 -13.76 -3.03 23.49
C LEU A 240 -13.83 -3.62 22.07
N PRO A 241 -15.03 -3.95 21.55
CA PRO A 241 -15.17 -4.61 20.26
C PRO A 241 -14.83 -3.68 19.10
N LEU A 242 -14.05 -4.20 18.15
CA LEU A 242 -13.70 -3.54 16.89
C LEU A 242 -14.88 -3.59 15.92
N GLU A 243 -15.63 -2.49 15.80
CA GLU A 243 -16.43 -2.20 14.62
C GLU A 243 -16.06 -0.82 14.07
N SER A 244 -15.23 -0.83 13.02
CA SER A 244 -15.20 0.11 11.87
C SER A 244 -13.77 0.23 11.32
N GLY A 245 -13.61 -0.17 10.06
CA GLY A 245 -12.33 -0.27 9.37
C GLY A 245 -11.73 1.06 8.89
N LEU A 246 -11.49 2.03 9.80
CA LEU A 246 -10.83 3.29 9.43
C LEU A 246 -9.68 3.77 10.32
N ALA A 247 -9.29 3.00 11.34
CA ALA A 247 -8.06 3.26 12.08
C ALA A 247 -7.42 1.93 12.49
N SER A 248 -6.29 1.57 11.86
CA SER A 248 -5.45 0.51 12.38
C SER A 248 -5.03 0.88 13.80
N SER A 249 -5.53 0.10 14.75
CA SER A 249 -5.49 0.26 16.20
C SER A 249 -4.19 0.81 16.78
N TYR A 250 -4.35 1.71 17.75
CA TYR A 250 -3.32 2.18 18.67
C TYR A 250 -2.96 1.11 19.73
N ARG A 251 -1.66 0.96 20.05
CA ARG A 251 -1.18 0.46 21.36
C ARG A 251 -0.27 1.52 21.96
N GLY A 252 -0.59 1.97 23.17
CA GLY A 252 0.10 3.10 23.79
C GLY A 252 0.45 2.91 25.23
N GLY A 253 1.75 2.94 25.50
CA GLY A 253 2.24 3.11 26.86
C GLY A 253 1.98 4.51 27.40
N VAL A 254 2.60 4.78 28.54
CA VAL A 254 2.60 6.09 29.17
C VAL A 254 3.90 6.84 28.86
N ASP A 255 3.88 8.17 28.88
CA ASP A 255 5.10 8.97 28.86
C ASP A 255 5.82 8.91 30.22
N SER A 256 6.93 9.63 30.36
CA SER A 256 7.72 9.67 31.60
C SER A 256 6.97 10.23 32.81
N GLU A 257 5.81 10.86 32.60
CA GLU A 257 4.94 11.39 33.66
C GLU A 257 3.68 10.52 33.86
N GLY A 258 3.63 9.33 33.27
CA GLY A 258 2.49 8.42 33.39
C GLY A 258 1.28 8.83 32.54
N ARG A 259 1.44 9.81 31.62
CA ARG A 259 0.34 10.28 30.77
C ARG A 259 0.17 9.35 29.58
N PRO A 260 -1.06 9.08 29.13
CA PRO A 260 -1.29 8.32 27.91
C PRO A 260 -0.58 9.01 26.73
N VAL A 261 0.31 8.26 26.09
CA VAL A 261 0.78 8.65 24.75
C VAL A 261 -0.35 8.28 23.78
N MET A 262 -0.41 8.96 22.64
CA MET A 262 -1.26 8.58 21.52
C MET A 262 -0.43 8.62 20.24
N VAL A 263 -0.51 7.60 19.38
CA VAL A 263 0.20 7.55 18.09
C VAL A 263 -0.85 7.37 17.00
N VAL A 264 -0.93 8.36 16.12
CA VAL A 264 -1.82 8.35 14.96
C VAL A 264 -0.97 8.21 13.69
N VAL A 265 -1.13 7.09 12.98
CA VAL A 265 -0.40 6.79 11.74
C VAL A 265 -1.27 7.18 10.54
N GLY A 266 -0.92 8.26 9.85
CA GLY A 266 -1.69 8.79 8.72
C GLY A 266 -1.43 8.14 7.36
N ALA A 267 -0.66 7.05 7.28
CA ALA A 267 -0.18 6.48 6.02
C ALA A 267 -1.33 6.01 5.08
N HIS A 268 -2.42 5.45 5.64
CA HIS A 268 -3.61 5.05 4.87
C HIS A 268 -4.66 6.16 4.72
N PHE A 269 -4.44 7.31 5.36
CA PHE A 269 -5.48 8.35 5.51
C PHE A 269 -5.53 9.31 4.32
N LEU A 270 -4.39 9.59 3.69
CA LEU A 270 -4.29 10.42 2.48
C LEU A 270 -4.94 9.80 1.23
N LEU A 271 -5.34 8.52 1.29
CA LEU A 271 -6.05 7.84 0.21
C LEU A 271 -7.54 8.19 0.16
N ARG A 272 -8.17 8.69 1.24
CA ARG A 272 -9.65 8.82 1.32
C ARG A 272 -10.22 10.13 1.87
N CYS A 273 -9.43 11.04 2.45
CA CYS A 273 -9.97 12.29 3.00
C CYS A 273 -9.52 13.53 2.21
N LEU A 274 -10.48 14.09 1.47
CA LEU A 274 -10.42 15.45 0.92
C LEU A 274 -10.60 16.54 2.00
N ASP A 275 -10.92 16.17 3.26
CA ASP A 275 -11.28 17.12 4.31
C ASP A 275 -10.61 16.79 5.65
N LEU A 276 -9.57 17.57 5.98
CA LEU A 276 -8.80 17.48 7.22
C LEU A 276 -9.67 17.78 8.46
N GLU A 277 -10.73 18.58 8.35
CA GLU A 277 -11.58 18.93 9.49
C GLU A 277 -12.41 17.73 9.94
N ARG A 278 -13.02 17.00 9.00
CA ARG A 278 -13.77 15.78 9.30
C ARG A 278 -12.91 14.70 9.93
N PHE A 279 -11.64 14.60 9.52
CA PHE A 279 -10.68 13.69 10.15
C PHE A 279 -10.45 14.00 11.61
N VAL A 280 -10.06 15.25 11.89
CA VAL A 280 -9.72 15.67 13.24
C VAL A 280 -10.94 15.55 14.14
N LEU A 281 -12.15 15.85 13.64
CA LEU A 281 -13.40 15.63 14.36
C LEU A 281 -13.69 14.15 14.63
N HIS A 282 -13.43 13.26 13.66
CA HIS A 282 -13.61 11.81 13.85
C HIS A 282 -12.65 11.26 14.91
N VAL A 283 -11.36 11.62 14.82
CA VAL A 283 -10.34 11.35 15.85
C VAL A 283 -10.83 11.87 17.20
N VAL A 284 -11.22 13.15 17.29
CA VAL A 284 -11.73 13.74 18.54
C VAL A 284 -12.92 12.97 19.13
N LYS A 285 -13.87 12.55 18.29
CA LYS A 285 -15.07 11.82 18.71
C LYS A 285 -14.75 10.43 19.26
N GLU A 286 -13.91 9.66 18.56
CA GLU A 286 -13.46 8.35 19.01
C GLU A 286 -12.70 8.43 20.34
N PHE A 287 -11.93 9.51 20.54
CA PHE A 287 -11.06 9.66 21.70
C PHE A 287 -11.68 10.47 22.85
N GLU A 288 -12.94 10.94 22.72
CA GLU A 288 -13.65 11.72 23.74
C GLU A 288 -13.71 11.08 25.15
N PRO A 289 -13.74 9.74 25.30
CA PRO A 289 -13.65 9.10 26.62
C PRO A 289 -12.25 9.17 27.26
N LEU A 290 -11.18 9.29 26.47
CA LEU A 290 -9.77 9.18 26.93
C LEU A 290 -9.13 10.55 27.25
N ILE A 291 -9.66 11.63 26.67
CA ILE A 291 -9.16 13.01 26.77
C ILE A 291 -9.56 13.78 28.04
N GLN A 292 -10.21 13.11 29.01
CA GLN A 292 -10.56 13.71 30.30
C GLN A 292 -9.33 13.96 31.20
N LYS A 293 -8.15 13.45 30.81
CA LYS A 293 -6.85 13.64 31.49
C LYS A 293 -5.84 14.27 30.52
N PRO A 294 -4.73 14.86 31.02
CA PRO A 294 -3.63 15.31 30.16
C PRO A 294 -3.07 14.19 29.27
N TYR A 295 -2.82 14.49 28.00
CA TYR A 295 -2.38 13.50 27.01
C TYR A 295 -1.35 14.08 26.03
N THR A 296 -0.60 13.19 25.37
CA THR A 296 0.40 13.51 24.35
C THR A 296 -0.03 12.93 23.01
N ILE A 297 -0.10 13.76 21.96
CA ILE A 297 -0.36 13.28 20.59
C ILE A 297 0.95 13.18 19.84
N VAL A 298 1.19 12.00 19.27
CA VAL A 298 2.21 11.73 18.27
C VAL A 298 1.52 11.55 16.92
N TYR A 299 1.72 12.50 16.02
CA TYR A 299 1.20 12.41 14.66
C TYR A 299 2.33 12.01 13.71
N LEU A 300 2.11 10.93 12.96
CA LEU A 300 3.03 10.40 11.95
C LEU A 300 2.41 10.63 10.57
N HIS A 301 3.06 11.46 9.76
CA HIS A 301 2.55 11.85 8.43
C HIS A 301 3.55 11.51 7.33
N SER A 302 3.06 10.89 6.24
CA SER A 302 3.85 10.49 5.08
C SER A 302 4.00 11.58 4.01
N ALA A 303 3.36 12.75 4.16
CA ALA A 303 3.49 13.88 3.22
C ALA A 303 4.01 15.17 3.89
N ALA A 304 4.85 15.06 4.91
CA ALA A 304 5.49 16.22 5.51
C ALA A 304 6.71 16.65 4.67
N SER A 305 6.88 17.97 4.48
CA SER A 305 8.11 18.52 3.90
C SER A 305 9.34 18.10 4.73
N LEU A 306 10.54 18.23 4.17
CA LEU A 306 11.84 17.95 4.84
C LEU A 306 12.07 18.69 6.17
N GLN A 307 11.12 19.52 6.60
CA GLN A 307 11.15 20.23 7.87
C GLN A 307 10.73 19.29 9.03
N PRO A 308 11.54 19.17 10.08
CA PRO A 308 11.25 18.32 11.24
C PRO A 308 10.11 18.85 12.12
N GLN A 309 9.58 20.04 11.83
CA GLN A 309 8.47 20.66 12.53
C GLN A 309 7.30 20.91 11.57
N PRO A 310 6.04 20.73 12.03
CA PRO A 310 4.88 21.13 11.26
C PRO A 310 4.90 22.64 11.03
N ASP A 311 4.36 23.10 9.90
CA ASP A 311 4.23 24.53 9.69
C ASP A 311 3.28 25.15 10.74
N LEU A 312 3.58 26.38 11.13
CA LEU A 312 2.81 27.08 12.16
C LEU A 312 1.33 27.25 11.77
N GLY A 313 1.02 27.29 10.47
CA GLY A 313 -0.33 27.38 9.94
C GLY A 313 -1.13 26.10 10.16
N PHE A 314 -0.52 24.94 9.93
CA PHE A 314 -1.08 23.63 10.25
C PHE A 314 -1.33 23.45 11.74
N MET A 315 -0.37 23.84 12.59
CA MET A 315 -0.55 23.80 14.04
C MET A 315 -1.71 24.69 14.52
N LYS A 316 -1.82 25.91 13.99
CA LYS A 316 -2.94 26.81 14.29
C LYS A 316 -4.30 26.24 13.82
N ARG A 317 -4.35 25.60 12.65
CA ARG A 317 -5.55 24.94 12.14
C ARG A 317 -5.98 23.78 13.02
N ILE A 318 -5.06 22.88 13.41
CA ILE A 318 -5.35 21.80 14.35
C ILE A 318 -5.88 22.37 15.67
N GLN A 319 -5.23 23.41 16.21
CA GLN A 319 -5.68 24.04 17.45
C GLN A 319 -7.08 24.66 17.34
N GLN A 320 -7.44 25.23 16.19
CA GLN A 320 -8.79 25.74 15.94
C GLN A 320 -9.82 24.61 15.87
N ILE A 321 -9.52 23.52 15.18
CA ILE A 321 -10.44 22.38 15.02
C ILE A 321 -10.65 21.63 16.35
N LEU A 322 -9.58 21.46 17.15
CA LEU A 322 -9.64 20.79 18.45
C LEU A 322 -10.43 21.61 19.51
N GLY A 323 -10.69 22.90 19.28
CA GLY A 323 -11.47 23.73 20.22
C GLY A 323 -10.81 23.97 21.58
N ARG A 324 -11.42 24.83 22.41
CA ARG A 324 -10.83 25.32 23.68
C ARG A 324 -10.68 24.24 24.77
N LYS A 325 -11.53 23.21 24.76
CA LYS A 325 -11.53 22.10 25.75
C LYS A 325 -10.28 21.23 25.63
N HIS A 326 -9.81 20.99 24.40
CA HIS A 326 -8.68 20.11 24.12
C HIS A 326 -7.33 20.83 24.20
N GLN A 327 -7.30 22.15 23.96
CA GLN A 327 -6.10 22.99 24.12
C GLN A 327 -5.54 22.99 25.55
N ARG A 328 -6.39 22.78 26.57
CA ARG A 328 -5.96 22.73 27.98
C ARG A 328 -5.32 21.41 28.40
N ASN A 329 -5.69 20.31 27.75
CA ASN A 329 -5.25 18.95 28.13
C ASN A 329 -4.08 18.44 27.27
N LEU A 330 -3.87 19.02 26.09
CA LEU A 330 -2.75 18.69 25.21
C LEU A 330 -1.45 19.29 25.76
N HIS A 331 -0.59 18.46 26.35
CA HIS A 331 0.69 18.91 26.95
C HIS A 331 1.83 19.00 25.93
N VAL A 332 1.98 17.98 25.08
CA VAL A 332 3.02 17.94 24.05
C VAL A 332 2.42 17.35 22.77
N GLY A 333 2.60 18.06 21.65
CA GLY A 333 2.42 17.50 20.31
C GLY A 333 3.78 17.11 19.77
N ILE A 334 4.13 15.82 19.82
CA ILE A 334 5.37 15.35 19.20
C ILE A 334 5.02 14.94 17.77
N LEU A 335 5.27 15.84 16.80
CA LEU A 335 5.26 15.42 15.41
C LEU A 335 6.52 14.58 15.17
N VAL A 336 6.38 13.31 14.86
CA VAL A 336 7.49 12.52 14.35
C VAL A 336 7.34 12.49 12.83
N VAL A 337 8.17 13.27 12.15
CA VAL A 337 8.25 13.25 10.70
C VAL A 337 9.01 11.99 10.30
N LEU A 338 8.30 10.97 9.84
CA LEU A 338 8.92 9.88 9.09
C LEU A 338 8.93 10.28 7.63
N THR A 339 10.05 10.86 7.18
CA THR A 339 10.36 10.90 5.75
C THR A 339 10.53 9.45 5.27
N MET A 340 9.61 8.96 4.45
CA MET A 340 9.80 7.78 3.61
C MET A 340 10.13 8.23 2.20
#